data_AF-A0A2M6K9P0-F1
#
_entry.id   AF-A0A2M6K9P0-F1
#
_cell.length_a   1.000
_cell.length_b   1.000
_cell.length_c   1.000
_cell.angle_alpha   90.00
_cell.angle_beta   90.00
_cell.angle_gamma   90.00
#
_symmetry.space_group_name_H-M   'P 1'
#
loop_
_entity.id
_entity.type
_entity.pdbx_description
1 polymer ?
#
loop_
_entity_poly.entity_id
_entity_poly.type
_entity_poly.pdbx_seq_one_letter_code
_entity_poly.pdbx_strand_id
1 'polypeptide(L)'
;MRKSHLLLVTSVKEGWGLVVTEAATQGTPSIVYDVDGLRDSVEDNEFILNPNQKSLSDQIMKYYNNQLNHKDYQEKLLKKSSNYLSKRSYGAFKKVSF
;
A
#
# COMPACT_ATOMS: atom_id res chain seq x y z
N MET A 1 12.73 0.95 -1.45
CA MET A 1 11.62 1.83 -1.03
C MET A 1 11.86 2.55 0.28
N ARG A 2 12.53 1.96 1.29
CA ARG A 2 12.72 2.54 2.64
C ARG A 2 13.27 3.97 2.77
N LYS A 3 13.89 4.55 1.73
CA LYS A 3 14.35 5.95 1.72
C LYS A 3 13.31 6.94 1.15
N SER A 4 12.22 6.42 0.58
CA SER A 4 11.13 7.20 -0.01
C SER A 4 10.01 7.42 1.00
N HIS A 5 9.39 8.60 0.97
CA HIS A 5 8.27 8.93 1.85
C HIS A 5 6.95 8.27 1.43
N LEU A 6 6.74 8.09 0.12
CA LEU A 6 5.52 7.55 -0.47
C LEU A 6 5.87 6.73 -1.72
N LEU A 7 5.08 5.69 -1.99
CA LEU A 7 4.96 5.05 -3.30
C LEU A 7 3.69 5.58 -3.98
N LEU A 8 3.77 5.97 -5.25
CA LEU A 8 2.60 6.34 -6.04
C LEU A 8 2.38 5.28 -7.11
N VAL A 9 1.18 4.69 -7.15
CA VAL A 9 0.80 3.70 -8.17
C VAL A 9 -0.40 4.21 -8.94
N THR A 10 -0.14 4.86 -10.06
CA THR A 10 -1.13 5.56 -10.88
C THR A 10 -1.62 4.73 -12.06
N SER A 11 -1.71 3.40 -11.89
CA SER A 11 -2.23 2.54 -12.94
C SER A 11 -3.75 2.71 -13.08
N VAL A 12 -4.24 2.75 -14.32
CA VAL A 12 -5.66 2.99 -14.64
C VAL A 12 -6.37 1.77 -15.21
N LYS A 13 -5.70 0.63 -15.33
CA LYS A 13 -6.27 -0.62 -15.90
C LYS A 13 -5.93 -1.86 -15.09
N GLU A 14 -4.64 -2.19 -15.00
CA GLU A 14 -4.13 -3.44 -14.41
C GLU A 14 -3.23 -3.14 -13.21
N GLY A 15 -3.16 -4.05 -12.24
CA GLY A 15 -2.12 -3.97 -11.21
C GLY A 15 -2.33 -4.96 -10.08
N TRP A 16 -1.50 -5.99 -9.98
CA TRP A 16 -1.54 -6.99 -8.90
C TRP A 16 -1.00 -6.51 -7.54
N GLY A 17 -0.66 -5.21 -7.44
CA GLY A 17 -0.23 -4.54 -6.21
C GLY A 17 0.90 -5.19 -5.41
N LEU A 18 1.71 -6.07 -6.01
CA LEU A 18 2.90 -6.63 -5.36
C LEU A 18 3.86 -5.52 -4.88
N VAL A 19 4.07 -4.49 -5.70
CA VAL A 19 4.88 -3.32 -5.34
C VAL A 19 4.33 -2.55 -4.14
N VAL A 20 3.00 -2.57 -3.95
CA VAL A 20 2.32 -1.96 -2.79
C VAL A 20 2.61 -2.78 -1.53
N THR A 21 2.51 -4.11 -1.65
CA THR A 21 2.84 -5.03 -0.55
C THR A 21 4.31 -4.90 -0.15
N GLU A 22 5.23 -4.85 -1.12
CA GLU A 22 6.65 -4.63 -0.88
C GLU A 22 6.91 -3.28 -0.19
N ALA A 23 6.27 -2.21 -0.64
CA ALA A 23 6.35 -0.89 0.00
C ALA A 23 5.93 -0.95 1.46
N ALA A 24 4.79 -1.60 1.75
CA ALA A 24 4.29 -1.78 3.12
C ALA A 24 5.30 -2.55 4.00
N THR A 25 6.01 -3.56 3.45
CA THR A 25 7.06 -4.29 4.19
C THR A 25 8.27 -3.43 4.53
N GLN A 26 8.49 -2.36 3.77
CA GLN A 26 9.54 -1.36 4.04
C GLN A 26 9.01 -0.18 4.88
N GLY A 27 7.73 -0.23 5.26
CA GLY A 27 7.05 0.83 5.97
C GLY A 27 6.85 2.10 5.13
N THR A 28 6.87 1.96 3.81
CA THR A 28 6.59 3.05 2.86
C THR A 28 5.09 3.00 2.50
N PRO A 29 4.30 4.04 2.84
CA PRO A 29 2.90 4.12 2.44
C PRO A 29 2.76 4.23 0.92
N SER A 30 1.65 3.70 0.39
CA SER A 30 1.35 3.74 -1.03
C SER A 30 0.05 4.49 -1.28
N ILE A 31 0.06 5.48 -2.17
CA ILE A 31 -1.14 6.10 -2.74
C ILE A 31 -1.40 5.43 -4.08
N VAL A 32 -2.60 4.91 -4.29
CA VAL A 32 -2.96 4.11 -5.46
C VAL A 32 -4.21 4.65 -6.13
N TYR A 33 -4.34 4.38 -7.43
CA TYR A 33 -5.63 4.56 -8.10
C TYR A 33 -6.60 3.41 -7.83
N ASP A 34 -7.87 3.76 -7.94
CA ASP A 34 -9.02 2.91 -7.65
C ASP A 34 -9.28 1.92 -8.80
N VAL A 35 -8.41 0.91 -8.89
CA VAL A 35 -8.51 -0.22 -9.84
C VAL A 35 -8.42 -1.53 -9.07
N ASP A 36 -9.08 -2.57 -9.59
CA ASP A 36 -9.38 -3.80 -8.84
C ASP A 36 -8.17 -4.41 -8.14
N GLY A 37 -7.07 -4.67 -8.84
CA GLY A 37 -5.92 -5.32 -8.20
C GLY A 37 -5.15 -4.43 -7.20
N LEU A 38 -5.32 -3.10 -7.24
CA LEU A 38 -4.73 -2.19 -6.25
C LEU A 38 -5.61 -2.04 -5.02
N ARG A 39 -6.94 -2.12 -5.17
CA ARG A 39 -7.89 -2.14 -4.04
C ARG A 39 -7.58 -3.28 -3.08
N ASP A 40 -7.29 -4.46 -3.62
CA ASP A 40 -6.97 -5.65 -2.81
C ASP A 40 -5.62 -5.54 -2.10
N SER A 41 -4.74 -4.65 -2.57
CA SER A 41 -3.37 -4.50 -2.05
C SER A 41 -3.22 -3.34 -1.06
N VAL A 42 -4.26 -2.53 -0.88
CA VAL A 42 -4.29 -1.40 0.04
C VAL A 42 -5.42 -1.58 1.04
N GLU A 43 -5.10 -1.78 2.31
CA GLU A 43 -6.13 -1.92 3.35
C GLU A 43 -6.76 -0.59 3.78
N ASP A 44 -6.06 0.53 3.55
CA ASP A 44 -6.50 1.85 4.02
C ASP A 44 -7.15 2.61 2.85
N ASN A 45 -8.48 2.60 2.82
CA ASN A 45 -9.27 3.19 1.74
C ASN A 45 -8.97 4.68 1.49
N GLU A 46 -8.41 5.40 2.48
CA GLU A 46 -7.99 6.79 2.31
C GLU A 46 -6.90 6.96 1.22
N PHE A 47 -6.12 5.91 0.96
CA PHE A 47 -5.03 5.93 -0.01
C PHE A 47 -5.43 5.43 -1.40
N ILE A 48 -6.70 5.09 -1.59
CA ILE A 48 -7.27 4.63 -2.86
C ILE A 48 -8.03 5.79 -3.49
N LEU A 49 -7.60 6.22 -4.68
CA LEU A 49 -8.05 7.46 -5.29
C LEU A 49 -8.67 7.24 -6.66
N ASN A 50 -9.68 8.04 -7.00
CA ASN A 50 -10.13 8.12 -8.39
C ASN A 50 -8.95 8.46 -9.33
N PRO A 51 -8.87 7.87 -10.52
CA PRO A 51 -7.73 7.99 -11.43
C PRO A 51 -7.69 9.36 -12.12
N ASN A 52 -7.35 10.40 -11.37
CA ASN A 52 -7.19 11.75 -11.88
C ASN A 52 -6.06 12.49 -11.15
N GLN A 53 -5.54 13.52 -11.81
CA GLN A 53 -4.36 14.23 -11.33
C GLN A 53 -4.63 15.06 -10.07
N LYS A 54 -5.88 15.56 -9.92
CA LYS A 54 -6.29 16.38 -8.79
C LYS A 54 -6.40 15.57 -7.50
N SER A 55 -7.03 14.40 -7.54
CA SER A 55 -7.11 13.50 -6.37
C SER A 55 -5.71 13.12 -5.89
N LEU A 56 -4.81 12.81 -6.81
CA LEU A 56 -3.42 12.49 -6.49
C LEU A 56 -2.70 13.65 -5.81
N SER A 57 -2.78 14.87 -6.37
CA SER A 57 -2.15 16.05 -5.78
C SER A 57 -2.74 16.37 -4.41
N ASP A 58 -4.06 16.32 -4.28
CA ASP A 58 -4.76 16.63 -3.04
C ASP A 58 -4.34 15.66 -1.94
N GLN A 59 -4.22 14.36 -2.25
CA GLN A 59 -3.81 13.35 -1.28
C GLN A 59 -2.34 13.48 -0.88
N ILE A 60 -1.44 13.78 -1.82
CA ILE A 60 -0.03 14.05 -1.51
C ILE A 60 0.08 15.26 -0.58
N MET A 61 -0.61 16.36 -0.90
CA MET A 61 -0.63 17.56 -0.06
C MET A 61 -1.25 17.27 1.30
N LYS A 62 -2.35 16.52 1.36
CA LYS A 62 -2.97 16.09 2.62
C LYS A 62 -1.99 15.29 3.48
N TYR A 63 -1.25 14.37 2.88
CA TYR A 63 -0.25 13.55 3.58
C TYR A 63 0.86 14.40 4.21
N TYR A 64 1.34 15.44 3.52
CA TYR A 64 2.40 16.32 4.04
C TYR A 64 1.89 17.43 4.96
N ASN A 65 0.64 17.90 4.77
CA ASN A 65 0.06 19.00 5.55
C ASN A 65 -0.59 18.52 6.85
N ASN A 66 -1.20 17.33 6.85
CA ASN A 66 -1.56 16.69 8.11
C ASN A 66 -0.27 16.24 8.77
N GLN A 67 -0.04 16.62 10.02
CA GLN A 67 0.97 16.02 10.90
C GLN A 67 0.65 14.54 11.22
N LEU A 68 0.24 13.73 10.24
CA LEU A 68 0.32 12.28 10.34
C LEU A 68 1.80 12.00 10.54
N ASN A 69 2.16 11.63 11.76
CA ASN A 69 3.54 11.30 12.09
C ASN A 69 3.97 10.21 11.10
N HIS A 70 4.84 10.57 10.17
CA HIS A 70 5.35 9.68 9.12
C HIS A 70 5.81 8.34 9.74
N LYS A 71 6.41 8.44 10.93
CA LYS A 71 6.83 7.33 11.76
C LYS A 71 5.67 6.44 12.23
N ASP A 72 4.58 7.01 12.73
CA ASP A 72 3.43 6.24 13.22
C ASP A 72 2.80 5.41 12.10
N TYR A 73 2.71 5.98 10.89
CA TYR A 73 2.18 5.26 9.74
C TYR A 73 3.17 4.19 9.24
N GLN A 74 4.47 4.50 9.25
CA GLN A 74 5.53 3.54 8.95
C GLN A 74 5.50 2.36 9.92
N GLU A 75 5.36 2.60 11.22
CA GLU A 75 5.24 1.57 12.25
C GLU A 75 3.97 0.73 12.09
N LYS A 76 2.83 1.37 11.80
CA LYS A 76 1.56 0.69 11.49
C LYS A 76 1.72 -0.26 10.30
N LEU A 77 2.36 0.19 9.22
CA LEU A 77 2.62 -0.62 8.03
C LEU A 77 3.57 -1.79 8.33
N LEU A 78 4.68 -1.54 9.03
CA LEU A 78 5.64 -2.57 9.38
C LEU A 78 5.00 -3.66 10.25
N LYS A 79 4.24 -3.26 11.28
CA LYS A 79 3.50 -4.20 12.15
C LYS A 79 2.52 -5.05 11.35
N LYS A 80 1.78 -4.44 10.42
CA LYS A 80 0.82 -5.14 9.56
C LYS A 80 1.49 -6.08 8.56
N SER A 81 2.55 -5.63 7.88
CA SER A 81 3.27 -6.42 6.87
C SER A 81 3.85 -7.73 7.42
N SER A 82 4.18 -7.77 8.72
CA SER A 82 4.68 -8.97 9.39
C SER A 82 3.71 -10.16 9.31
N ASN A 83 2.40 -9.90 9.17
CA ASN A 83 1.37 -10.93 9.02
C ASN A 83 1.35 -11.58 7.62
N TYR A 84 1.90 -10.91 6.60
CA TYR A 84 1.87 -11.38 5.21
C TYR A 84 3.13 -12.18 4.82
N LEU A 85 4.23 -11.99 5.54
CA LEU A 85 5.57 -12.27 5.01
C LEU A 85 6.07 -13.72 5.06
N SER A 86 5.47 -14.68 5.78
CA SER A 86 5.93 -16.08 5.61
C SER A 86 4.97 -17.17 6.06
N LYS A 87 4.46 -17.13 7.29
CA LYS A 87 3.77 -18.29 7.88
C LYS A 87 2.39 -18.54 7.29
N ARG A 88 1.68 -17.49 6.89
CA ARG A 88 0.30 -17.59 6.39
C ARG A 88 0.24 -18.02 4.93
N SER A 89 1.03 -17.39 4.06
CA SER A 89 1.03 -17.68 2.61
C SER A 89 1.56 -19.09 2.33
N TYR A 90 2.68 -19.48 2.94
CA TYR A 90 3.21 -20.84 2.84
C TYR A 90 2.25 -21.86 3.46
N GLY A 91 1.67 -21.56 4.63
CA GLY A 91 0.69 -22.43 5.28
C GLY A 91 -0.59 -22.62 4.46
N ALA A 92 -1.07 -21.56 3.80
CA ALA A 92 -2.23 -21.63 2.89
C ALA A 92 -1.89 -22.47 1.67
N PHE A 93 -0.76 -22.22 1.01
CA PHE A 93 -0.31 -23.00 -0.14
C PHE A 93 -0.19 -24.50 0.20
N LYS A 94 0.41 -24.83 1.35
CA LYS A 94 0.54 -26.21 1.83
C LYS A 94 -0.81 -26.88 2.11
N LYS A 95 -1.85 -26.13 2.46
CA LYS A 95 -3.21 -26.68 2.67
C LYS A 95 -3.95 -27.01 1.37
N VAL A 96 -3.58 -26.38 0.26
CA VAL A 96 -4.18 -26.62 -1.07
C VAL A 96 -3.29 -27.49 -1.97
N SER A 97 -2.04 -27.72 -1.57
CA SER A 97 -1.13 -28.65 -2.23
C SER A 97 -1.48 -30.07 -1.82
N PHE A 98 -1.81 -30.91 -2.81
CA PHE A 98 -2.16 -32.32 -2.65
C PHE A 98 -1.05 -33.15 -2.00
#